data_AF-Q9UBL9-F1
#
_entry.id   AF-Q9UBL9-F1
#
_cell.length_a   1.000
_cell.length_b   1.000
_cell.length_c   1.000
_cell.angle_alpha   90.00
_cell.angle_beta   90.00
_cell.angle_gamma   90.00
#
_symmetry.space_group_name_H-M   'P 1'
#
loop_
_entity.id
_entity.type
_entity.pdbx_description
1 polymer ?
#
loop_
_entity_poly.entity_id
_entity_poly.type
_entity_poly.pdbx_seq_one_letter_code
_entity_poly.pdbx_strand_id
1 'polypeptide(L)'
;MAAAQPKYPAGATARRLARGCWSALWDYETPKVIVVRNRRLGVLYRAVQLLILLYFVWYVFIVQKSYQESETGPESSIITKVKGITTSEHKVWDVEEYVKPPEGGSVFSIITRVEATHSQTQGTCPESIRVHNATCLSDADCVAGELDMLGNGLRTGRCVPYYQGPSKTCEVFGWCPVEDGASVSQFLGTMAPNFTILIKNSIHYPKFHFSKGNIADRTDGYLKRCTFHEASDLYCPIFKLGFIVEKAGESFTELAHKGGVIGVIINWDCDLDLPASECNPKYSFRRLDPKHVPASSGYNFRFAKYYKINGTTTRTLIKAYGIRIDVIVHGQAGKFSLIPTIINLATALTSVGVGSFLCDWILLTFMNKNKVYSHKKFDKVCTPSHPSGSWPVTLARVLGQAPPEPGHRSEDQHPSPPSGQEGQQGAECGPAFPPLRPCPISAPSEQMVDTPASEPAQASTPTDPKGLAQL
;
A
#
# COMPACT_ATOMS: atom_id res chain seq x y z
N MET A 1 74.54 -33.67 52.54
CA MET A 1 74.56 -33.92 51.09
C MET A 1 73.26 -33.41 50.50
N ALA A 2 73.30 -32.71 49.37
CA ALA A 2 72.09 -32.20 48.71
C ALA A 2 71.46 -33.29 47.82
N ALA A 3 70.13 -33.38 47.82
CA ALA A 3 69.36 -34.16 46.85
C ALA A 3 68.22 -33.27 46.32
N ALA A 4 68.12 -33.17 45.00
CA ALA A 4 67.34 -32.12 44.34
C ALA A 4 65.83 -32.43 44.24
N GLN A 5 65.00 -31.39 44.28
CA GLN A 5 63.59 -31.51 43.90
C GLN A 5 63.42 -31.48 42.36
N PRO A 6 62.56 -32.34 41.79
CA PRO A 6 62.31 -32.38 40.36
C PRO A 6 61.33 -31.27 39.91
N LYS A 7 61.57 -30.69 38.72
CA LYS A 7 60.68 -29.71 38.09
C LYS A 7 59.39 -30.38 37.58
N TYR A 8 58.23 -29.85 37.93
CA TYR A 8 56.95 -30.25 37.35
C TYR A 8 56.78 -29.72 35.90
N PRO A 9 56.18 -30.49 34.97
CA PRO A 9 56.08 -30.10 33.57
C PRO A 9 54.89 -29.15 33.28
N ALA A 10 55.16 -28.07 32.55
CA ALA A 10 54.17 -27.02 32.21
C ALA A 10 52.91 -27.51 31.45
N GLY A 11 52.99 -28.67 30.79
CA GLY A 11 51.84 -29.27 30.09
C GLY A 11 50.67 -29.67 31.00
N ALA A 12 50.90 -29.87 32.30
CA ALA A 12 49.83 -30.13 33.26
C ALA A 12 48.91 -28.91 33.46
N THR A 13 49.48 -27.70 33.44
CA THR A 13 48.74 -26.45 33.64
C THR A 13 47.87 -26.12 32.43
N ALA A 14 48.40 -26.30 31.21
CA ALA A 14 47.62 -26.17 29.97
C ALA A 14 46.43 -27.15 29.92
N ARG A 15 46.64 -28.42 30.31
CA ARG A 15 45.56 -29.42 30.41
C ARG A 15 44.53 -29.14 31.52
N ARG A 16 44.87 -28.36 32.55
CA ARG A 16 43.91 -27.89 33.57
C ARG A 16 43.14 -26.66 33.10
N LEU A 17 43.79 -25.69 32.46
CA LEU A 17 43.16 -24.51 31.86
C LEU A 17 42.21 -24.89 30.73
N ALA A 18 42.63 -25.80 29.84
CA ALA A 18 41.76 -26.34 28.79
C ALA A 18 40.55 -27.09 29.37
N ARG A 19 40.72 -27.83 30.47
CA ARG A 19 39.60 -28.45 31.20
C ARG A 19 38.65 -27.41 31.81
N GLY A 20 39.19 -26.34 32.41
CA GLY A 20 38.39 -25.24 32.97
C GLY A 20 37.58 -24.50 31.91
N CYS A 21 38.18 -24.21 30.75
CA CYS A 21 37.49 -23.61 29.61
C CYS A 21 36.42 -24.54 29.03
N TRP A 22 36.71 -25.85 28.93
CA TRP A 22 35.74 -26.84 28.46
C TRP A 22 34.56 -27.04 29.41
N SER A 23 34.77 -26.95 30.73
CA SER A 23 33.66 -26.90 31.70
C SER A 23 32.84 -25.61 31.57
N ALA A 24 33.49 -24.44 31.40
CA ALA A 24 32.80 -23.17 31.21
C ALA A 24 31.93 -23.13 29.94
N LEU A 25 32.33 -23.85 28.88
CA LEU A 25 31.51 -24.03 27.66
C LEU A 25 30.24 -24.89 27.88
N TRP A 26 30.13 -25.59 29.01
CA TRP A 26 28.98 -26.40 29.39
C TRP A 26 28.18 -25.80 30.56
N ASP A 27 28.57 -24.63 31.06
CA ASP A 27 27.83 -23.92 32.10
C ASP A 27 26.56 -23.29 31.50
N TYR A 28 25.41 -23.57 32.13
CA TYR A 28 24.11 -23.03 31.73
C TYR A 28 23.65 -21.98 32.75
N GLU A 29 23.78 -20.71 32.40
CA GLU A 29 23.36 -19.60 33.25
C GLU A 29 21.83 -19.48 33.33
N THR A 30 21.29 -19.32 34.54
CA THR A 30 19.87 -19.03 34.77
C THR A 30 19.70 -17.88 35.77
N PRO A 31 18.75 -16.96 35.55
CA PRO A 31 18.52 -15.85 36.46
C PRO A 31 17.85 -16.32 37.75
N LYS A 32 18.35 -15.83 38.91
CA LYS A 32 17.73 -16.07 40.21
C LYS A 32 16.41 -15.28 40.32
N VAL A 33 15.28 -15.97 40.23
CA VAL A 33 13.93 -15.35 40.25
C VAL A 33 13.33 -15.24 41.66
N ILE A 34 12.42 -14.26 41.84
CA ILE A 34 11.72 -14.01 43.10
C ILE A 34 10.22 -14.27 42.93
N VAL A 35 9.68 -15.20 43.72
CA VAL A 35 8.27 -15.57 43.69
C VAL A 35 7.46 -14.78 44.72
N VAL A 36 6.73 -13.75 44.27
CA VAL A 36 5.89 -12.91 45.13
C VAL A 36 4.52 -13.56 45.35
N ARG A 37 4.29 -14.14 46.54
CA ARG A 37 3.00 -14.72 46.94
C ARG A 37 2.00 -13.65 47.40
N ASN A 38 1.50 -12.82 46.48
CA ASN A 38 0.44 -11.84 46.75
C ASN A 38 -0.74 -12.06 45.79
N ARG A 39 -1.94 -12.36 46.33
CA ARG A 39 -3.14 -12.67 45.53
C ARG A 39 -3.58 -11.52 44.61
N ARG A 40 -3.47 -10.26 45.06
CA ARG A 40 -3.88 -9.10 44.24
C ARG A 40 -2.95 -8.92 43.03
N LEU A 41 -1.64 -8.98 43.27
CA LEU A 41 -0.63 -8.90 42.20
C LEU A 41 -0.70 -10.11 41.26
N GLY A 42 -0.93 -11.31 41.80
CA GLY A 42 -1.08 -12.53 40.99
C GLY A 42 -2.30 -12.48 40.07
N VAL A 43 -3.45 -11.97 40.55
CA VAL A 43 -4.63 -11.73 39.71
C VAL A 43 -4.34 -10.68 38.64
N LEU A 44 -3.70 -9.56 39.00
CA LEU A 44 -3.32 -8.52 38.04
C LEU A 44 -2.39 -9.07 36.94
N TYR A 45 -1.32 -9.78 37.32
CA TYR A 45 -0.38 -10.39 36.38
C TYR A 45 -1.07 -11.39 35.45
N ARG A 46 -1.90 -12.29 35.98
CA ARG A 46 -2.65 -13.24 35.15
C ARG A 46 -3.69 -12.57 34.26
N ALA A 47 -4.33 -11.48 34.70
CA ALA A 47 -5.25 -10.70 33.88
C ALA A 47 -4.52 -10.00 32.72
N VAL A 48 -3.34 -9.42 32.96
CA VAL A 48 -2.52 -8.83 31.89
C VAL A 48 -2.03 -9.90 30.91
N GLN A 49 -1.58 -11.05 31.40
CA GLN A 49 -1.21 -12.18 30.52
C GLN A 49 -2.42 -12.67 29.69
N LEU A 50 -3.60 -12.81 30.29
CA LEU A 50 -4.82 -13.22 29.59
C LEU A 50 -5.23 -12.20 28.52
N LEU A 51 -5.12 -10.90 28.80
CA LEU A 51 -5.40 -9.83 27.84
C LEU A 51 -4.42 -9.89 26.65
N ILE A 52 -3.13 -10.08 26.90
CA ILE A 52 -2.11 -10.22 25.85
C ILE A 52 -2.41 -11.46 25.00
N LEU A 53 -2.67 -12.62 25.63
CA LEU A 53 -3.00 -13.86 24.91
C LEU A 53 -4.29 -13.70 24.09
N LEU A 54 -5.33 -13.07 24.64
CA LEU A 54 -6.58 -12.81 23.93
C LEU A 54 -6.34 -11.86 22.74
N TYR A 55 -5.53 -10.82 22.88
CA TYR A 55 -5.13 -9.96 21.76
C TYR A 55 -4.44 -10.76 20.65
N PHE A 56 -3.43 -11.57 20.96
CA PHE A 56 -2.74 -12.36 19.94
C PHE A 56 -3.67 -13.39 19.29
N VAL A 57 -4.42 -14.18 20.06
CA VAL A 57 -5.30 -15.22 19.50
C VAL A 57 -6.46 -14.61 18.69
N TRP A 58 -7.17 -13.62 19.23
CA TRP A 58 -8.34 -13.04 18.58
C TRP A 58 -7.96 -12.08 17.45
N TYR A 59 -7.10 -11.09 17.71
CA TYR A 59 -6.81 -10.04 16.74
C TYR A 59 -5.75 -10.48 15.72
N VAL A 60 -4.60 -11.00 16.17
CA VAL A 60 -3.49 -11.33 15.26
C VAL A 60 -3.75 -12.64 14.51
N PHE A 61 -4.11 -13.71 15.22
CA PHE A 61 -4.34 -15.01 14.59
C PHE A 61 -5.71 -15.10 13.88
N ILE A 62 -6.82 -14.71 14.50
CA ILE A 62 -8.15 -14.89 13.87
C ILE A 62 -8.53 -13.74 12.93
N VAL A 63 -8.48 -12.47 13.36
CA VAL A 63 -8.93 -11.33 12.53
C VAL A 63 -7.93 -10.98 11.42
N GLN A 64 -6.64 -10.87 11.76
CA GLN A 64 -5.57 -10.52 10.81
C GLN A 64 -4.97 -11.74 10.08
N LYS A 65 -5.46 -12.95 10.36
CA LYS A 65 -5.02 -14.23 9.77
C LYS A 65 -3.50 -14.40 9.66
N SER A 66 -2.71 -13.90 10.61
CA SER A 66 -1.24 -13.82 10.46
C SER A 66 -0.51 -15.18 10.55
N TYR A 67 -1.24 -16.29 10.57
CA TYR A 67 -0.75 -17.64 10.27
C TYR A 67 -0.66 -17.92 8.75
N GLN A 68 -1.33 -17.11 7.94
CA GLN A 68 -1.30 -17.18 6.49
C GLN A 68 -0.16 -16.33 5.94
N GLU A 69 0.48 -16.87 4.91
CA GLU A 69 1.25 -16.07 3.98
C GLU A 69 0.28 -15.50 2.94
N SER A 70 0.43 -14.22 2.62
CA SER A 70 -0.47 -13.50 1.71
C SER A 70 0.23 -13.09 0.41
N GLU A 71 -0.54 -13.03 -0.68
CA GLU A 71 -0.17 -12.48 -1.98
C GLU A 71 -1.22 -11.43 -2.37
N THR A 72 -0.79 -10.19 -2.61
CA THR A 72 -1.66 -9.05 -2.93
C THR A 72 -1.52 -8.66 -4.40
N GLY A 73 -2.64 -8.43 -5.08
CA GLY A 73 -2.64 -8.04 -6.49
C GLY A 73 -2.49 -9.24 -7.43
N PRO A 74 -3.57 -10.01 -7.69
CA PRO A 74 -3.52 -11.12 -8.62
C PRO A 74 -3.16 -10.66 -10.04
N GLU A 75 -2.45 -11.52 -10.77
CA GLU A 75 -2.40 -11.42 -12.23
C GLU A 75 -3.84 -11.58 -12.75
N SER A 76 -4.30 -10.65 -13.59
CA SER A 76 -5.69 -10.65 -14.04
C SER A 76 -5.81 -10.44 -15.54
N SER A 77 -6.70 -11.22 -16.14
CA SER A 77 -7.13 -11.08 -17.54
C SER A 77 -8.60 -10.69 -17.56
N ILE A 78 -8.94 -9.70 -18.39
CA ILE A 78 -10.28 -9.14 -18.50
C ILE A 78 -10.64 -9.04 -19.98
N ILE A 79 -11.77 -9.62 -20.35
CA ILE A 79 -12.35 -9.52 -21.70
C ILE A 79 -13.79 -9.05 -21.54
N THR A 80 -14.14 -7.96 -22.23
CA THR A 80 -15.45 -7.32 -22.14
C THR A 80 -16.19 -7.42 -23.47
N LYS A 81 -17.50 -7.69 -23.43
CA LYS A 81 -18.35 -7.70 -24.62
C LYS A 81 -19.70 -7.07 -24.36
N VAL A 82 -19.95 -5.93 -25.00
CA VAL A 82 -21.24 -5.25 -24.95
C VAL A 82 -22.20 -5.87 -25.98
N LYS A 83 -23.50 -5.91 -25.67
CA LYS A 83 -24.58 -6.23 -26.59
C LYS A 83 -25.76 -5.28 -26.38
N GLY A 84 -26.28 -4.78 -27.49
CA GLY A 84 -27.42 -3.89 -27.56
C GLY A 84 -27.58 -3.37 -28.98
N ILE A 85 -28.75 -2.81 -29.27
CA ILE A 85 -29.00 -1.97 -30.44
C ILE A 85 -29.81 -0.77 -30.00
N THR A 86 -29.63 0.37 -30.65
CA THR A 86 -30.43 1.57 -30.43
C THR A 86 -30.72 2.26 -31.75
N THR A 87 -31.71 3.16 -31.78
CA THR A 87 -32.14 3.87 -32.97
C THR A 87 -32.10 5.37 -32.71
N SER A 88 -31.37 6.11 -33.56
CA SER A 88 -31.60 7.55 -33.73
C SER A 88 -32.56 7.79 -34.90
N GLU A 89 -32.98 9.04 -35.10
CA GLU A 89 -34.03 9.45 -36.06
C GLU A 89 -33.86 8.90 -37.49
N HIS A 90 -32.62 8.63 -37.92
CA HIS A 90 -32.30 8.21 -39.28
C HIS A 90 -31.42 6.95 -39.34
N LYS A 91 -31.14 6.29 -38.19
CA LYS A 91 -30.10 5.26 -38.15
C LYS A 91 -30.25 4.28 -36.99
N VAL A 92 -30.03 3.00 -37.28
CA VAL A 92 -29.81 1.95 -36.27
C VAL A 92 -28.32 1.91 -35.92
N TRP A 93 -28.00 1.88 -34.63
CA TRP A 93 -26.65 1.80 -34.09
C TRP A 93 -26.41 0.45 -33.43
N ASP A 94 -25.30 -0.18 -33.77
CA ASP A 94 -24.84 -1.44 -33.19
C ASP A 94 -23.52 -1.27 -32.41
N VAL A 95 -23.07 -2.39 -31.83
CA VAL A 95 -21.88 -2.47 -30.97
C VAL A 95 -20.62 -1.91 -31.67
N GLU A 96 -20.46 -2.16 -32.97
CA GLU A 96 -19.27 -1.76 -33.73
C GLU A 96 -19.19 -0.23 -33.91
N GLU A 97 -20.31 0.47 -33.79
CA GLU A 97 -20.35 1.92 -33.88
C GLU A 97 -20.26 2.63 -32.53
N TYR A 98 -21.04 2.19 -31.53
CA TYR A 98 -21.12 2.88 -30.25
C TYR A 98 -20.10 2.40 -29.20
N VAL A 99 -19.41 1.27 -29.38
CA VAL A 99 -18.35 0.81 -28.45
C VAL A 99 -16.98 1.17 -28.97
N LYS A 100 -16.14 1.80 -28.14
CA LYS A 100 -14.74 2.14 -28.47
C LYS A 100 -13.81 1.91 -27.27
N PRO A 101 -12.65 1.26 -27.43
CA PRO A 101 -12.19 0.57 -28.63
C PRO A 101 -12.88 -0.84 -28.73
N PRO A 102 -12.99 -1.44 -29.93
CA PRO A 102 -13.85 -2.62 -30.15
C PRO A 102 -13.27 -3.96 -29.62
N GLU A 103 -11.98 -4.02 -29.30
CA GLU A 103 -11.28 -5.25 -28.91
C GLU A 103 -11.73 -5.81 -27.55
N GLY A 104 -12.31 -4.96 -26.68
CA GLY A 104 -12.93 -5.38 -25.42
C GLY A 104 -11.93 -5.75 -24.32
N GLY A 105 -11.10 -4.79 -23.89
CA GLY A 105 -10.18 -4.96 -22.76
C GLY A 105 -10.79 -4.61 -21.40
N SER A 106 -9.93 -4.22 -20.45
CA SER A 106 -10.34 -3.69 -19.12
C SER A 106 -11.00 -2.30 -19.20
N VAL A 107 -10.73 -1.54 -20.26
CA VAL A 107 -11.28 -0.19 -20.49
C VAL A 107 -12.01 -0.15 -21.82
N PHE A 108 -13.27 0.29 -21.79
CA PHE A 108 -14.08 0.50 -22.99
C PHE A 108 -15.10 1.62 -22.77
N SER A 109 -15.54 2.27 -23.82
CA SER A 109 -16.49 3.39 -23.79
C SER A 109 -17.74 3.07 -24.58
N ILE A 110 -18.90 3.31 -23.99
CA ILE A 110 -20.21 3.23 -24.63
C ILE A 110 -20.67 4.66 -24.95
N ILE A 111 -20.76 4.97 -26.24
CA ILE A 111 -21.20 6.28 -26.75
C ILE A 111 -22.72 6.42 -26.50
N THR A 112 -23.11 7.52 -25.86
CA THR A 112 -24.50 7.83 -25.48
C THR A 112 -25.05 9.08 -26.17
N ARG A 113 -24.16 9.95 -26.68
CA ARG A 113 -24.50 11.10 -27.54
C ARG A 113 -23.38 11.31 -28.55
N VAL A 114 -23.73 11.66 -29.78
CA VAL A 114 -22.80 12.09 -30.82
C VAL A 114 -23.15 13.48 -31.34
N GLU A 115 -22.13 14.23 -31.73
CA GLU A 115 -22.21 15.47 -32.52
C GLU A 115 -21.38 15.21 -33.78
N ALA A 116 -22.04 15.05 -34.93
CA ALA A 116 -21.41 14.64 -36.19
C ALA A 116 -21.39 15.80 -37.19
N THR A 117 -20.20 16.20 -37.63
CA THR A 117 -19.99 17.18 -38.70
C THR A 117 -19.63 16.43 -39.98
N HIS A 118 -20.59 16.34 -40.89
CA HIS A 118 -20.47 15.59 -42.13
C HIS A 118 -19.71 16.37 -43.21
N SER A 119 -19.14 15.63 -44.17
CA SER A 119 -18.57 16.18 -45.40
C SER A 119 -17.48 17.25 -45.22
N GLN A 120 -16.67 17.16 -44.16
CA GLN A 120 -15.51 18.04 -44.00
C GLN A 120 -14.47 17.77 -45.08
N THR A 121 -14.03 18.82 -45.77
CA THR A 121 -12.93 18.81 -46.75
C THR A 121 -11.86 19.82 -46.36
N GLN A 122 -10.62 19.62 -46.81
CA GLN A 122 -9.57 20.64 -46.68
C GLN A 122 -9.92 21.86 -47.54
N GLY A 123 -9.98 23.05 -46.95
CA GLY A 123 -10.37 24.30 -47.62
C GLY A 123 -10.29 25.49 -46.68
N THR A 124 -10.90 26.62 -47.04
CA THR A 124 -11.05 27.79 -46.15
C THR A 124 -12.49 27.96 -45.68
N CYS A 125 -12.66 28.41 -44.43
CA CYS A 125 -13.97 28.68 -43.83
C CYS A 125 -13.85 29.63 -42.63
N PRO A 126 -14.93 30.29 -42.20
CA PRO A 126 -14.99 30.98 -40.91
C PRO A 126 -14.61 30.04 -39.75
N GLU A 127 -13.74 30.51 -38.86
CA GLU A 127 -13.43 29.85 -37.59
C GLU A 127 -14.65 29.86 -36.64
N SER A 128 -14.65 28.90 -35.71
CA SER A 128 -15.63 28.76 -34.66
C SER A 128 -15.74 30.01 -33.77
N ILE A 129 -16.97 30.47 -33.55
CA ILE A 129 -17.26 31.56 -32.61
C ILE A 129 -17.00 31.17 -31.14
N ARG A 130 -16.77 29.88 -30.86
CA ARG A 130 -16.44 29.36 -29.52
C ARG A 130 -14.94 29.41 -29.22
N VAL A 131 -14.11 29.58 -30.24
CA VAL A 131 -12.65 29.73 -30.07
C VAL A 131 -12.35 31.15 -29.60
N HIS A 132 -11.45 31.27 -28.63
CA HIS A 132 -11.08 32.57 -28.07
C HIS A 132 -10.38 33.43 -29.14
N ASN A 133 -10.65 34.74 -29.16
CA ASN A 133 -10.12 35.66 -30.18
C ASN A 133 -10.38 35.25 -31.65
N ALA A 134 -11.43 34.45 -31.92
CA ALA A 134 -11.85 34.12 -33.29
C ALA A 134 -12.74 35.19 -33.94
N THR A 135 -13.44 36.00 -33.13
CA THR A 135 -14.30 37.10 -33.60
C THR A 135 -13.46 38.29 -34.06
N CYS A 136 -13.78 38.83 -35.24
CA CYS A 136 -13.07 39.95 -35.85
C CYS A 136 -14.05 41.04 -36.31
N LEU A 137 -13.57 42.27 -36.47
CA LEU A 137 -14.28 43.38 -37.10
C LEU A 137 -13.72 43.68 -38.50
N SER A 138 -12.40 43.51 -38.65
CA SER A 138 -11.60 43.79 -39.84
C SER A 138 -10.57 42.70 -40.12
N ASP A 139 -10.07 42.63 -41.35
CA ASP A 139 -9.00 41.69 -41.75
C ASP A 139 -7.72 41.87 -40.91
N ALA A 140 -7.46 43.07 -40.39
CA ALA A 140 -6.30 43.37 -39.54
C ALA A 140 -6.35 42.68 -38.16
N ASP A 141 -7.52 42.24 -37.70
CA ASP A 141 -7.66 41.48 -36.45
C ASP A 141 -7.21 40.01 -36.61
N CYS A 142 -7.05 39.55 -37.86
CA CYS A 142 -6.69 38.18 -38.21
C CYS A 142 -5.24 38.16 -38.74
N VAL A 143 -4.28 37.67 -37.95
CA VAL A 143 -2.89 37.59 -38.40
C VAL A 143 -2.72 36.41 -39.35
N ALA A 144 -2.30 36.67 -40.60
CA ALA A 144 -2.05 35.64 -41.60
C ALA A 144 -0.90 34.72 -41.16
N GLY A 145 -1.11 33.40 -41.22
CA GLY A 145 -0.11 32.39 -40.82
C GLY A 145 -0.07 32.10 -39.32
N GLU A 146 -0.89 32.77 -38.50
CA GLU A 146 -1.01 32.48 -37.07
C GLU A 146 -1.75 31.14 -36.83
N LEU A 147 -1.20 30.33 -35.94
CA LEU A 147 -1.77 29.06 -35.48
C LEU A 147 -2.28 29.23 -34.05
N ASP A 148 -3.60 29.22 -33.87
CA ASP A 148 -4.21 29.11 -32.55
C ASP A 148 -4.24 27.62 -32.14
N MET A 149 -3.58 27.30 -31.02
CA MET A 149 -3.53 25.94 -30.47
C MET A 149 -4.89 25.42 -29.97
N LEU A 150 -5.86 26.32 -29.77
CA LEU A 150 -7.26 25.99 -29.45
C LEU A 150 -8.21 26.16 -30.66
N GLY A 151 -7.68 26.64 -31.80
CA GLY A 151 -8.41 26.80 -33.05
C GLY A 151 -8.52 25.51 -33.88
N ASN A 152 -9.17 25.62 -35.04
CA ASN A 152 -9.44 24.50 -35.95
C ASN A 152 -8.60 24.52 -37.24
N GLY A 153 -7.82 25.58 -37.48
CA GLY A 153 -6.97 25.70 -38.67
C GLY A 153 -5.99 26.88 -38.62
N LEU A 154 -5.26 27.07 -39.73
CA LEU A 154 -4.29 28.15 -39.92
C LEU A 154 -5.01 29.44 -40.34
N ARG A 155 -4.81 30.57 -39.66
CA ARG A 155 -5.47 31.84 -40.01
C ARG A 155 -5.00 32.34 -41.39
N THR A 156 -5.92 32.66 -42.29
CA THR A 156 -5.62 33.14 -43.65
C THR A 156 -5.34 34.63 -43.71
N GLY A 157 -5.74 35.39 -42.69
CA GLY A 157 -5.63 36.85 -42.63
C GLY A 157 -6.86 37.63 -43.08
N ARG A 158 -8.03 36.97 -43.20
CA ARG A 158 -9.28 37.59 -43.66
C ARG A 158 -10.39 37.46 -42.62
N CYS A 159 -11.21 38.49 -42.47
CA CYS A 159 -12.35 38.52 -41.56
C CYS A 159 -13.66 38.29 -42.32
N VAL A 160 -14.22 37.09 -42.21
CA VAL A 160 -15.37 36.64 -43.03
C VAL A 160 -16.67 36.54 -42.21
N PRO A 161 -17.85 36.72 -42.83
CA PRO A 161 -19.12 36.47 -42.14
C PRO A 161 -19.22 35.03 -41.65
N TYR A 162 -19.70 34.83 -40.42
CA TYR A 162 -20.00 33.50 -39.89
C TYR A 162 -21.29 32.94 -40.55
N TYR A 163 -21.48 31.61 -40.48
CA TYR A 163 -22.60 30.94 -41.16
C TYR A 163 -24.01 31.43 -40.76
N GLN A 164 -24.17 31.94 -39.54
CA GLN A 164 -25.44 32.40 -38.99
C GLN A 164 -25.24 33.64 -38.09
N GLY A 165 -26.11 34.64 -38.24
CA GLY A 165 -26.08 35.87 -37.44
C GLY A 165 -25.17 36.98 -38.00
N PRO A 166 -25.07 38.12 -37.30
CA PRO A 166 -24.31 39.29 -37.75
C PRO A 166 -22.81 39.21 -37.46
N SER A 167 -22.36 38.18 -36.74
CA SER A 167 -20.97 38.01 -36.31
C SER A 167 -20.04 37.66 -37.48
N LYS A 168 -18.80 38.16 -37.43
CA LYS A 168 -17.70 37.74 -38.30
C LYS A 168 -16.63 37.01 -37.50
N THR A 169 -15.96 36.06 -38.13
CA THR A 169 -14.81 35.36 -37.56
C THR A 169 -13.65 35.29 -38.57
N CYS A 170 -12.44 35.08 -38.08
CA CYS A 170 -11.28 34.92 -38.94
C CYS A 170 -11.45 33.69 -39.84
N GLU A 171 -11.12 33.81 -41.12
CA GLU A 171 -11.05 32.69 -42.05
C GLU A 171 -9.82 31.83 -41.72
N VAL A 172 -10.04 30.52 -41.60
CA VAL A 172 -9.00 29.53 -41.34
C VAL A 172 -8.93 28.52 -42.47
N PHE A 173 -7.71 28.07 -42.79
CA PHE A 173 -7.43 26.95 -43.67
C PHE A 173 -7.33 25.66 -42.85
N GLY A 174 -8.19 24.69 -43.15
CA GLY A 174 -8.30 23.43 -42.41
C GLY A 174 -9.49 22.60 -42.84
N TRP A 175 -10.01 21.79 -41.93
CA TRP A 175 -11.15 20.91 -42.18
C TRP A 175 -12.48 21.67 -42.08
N CYS A 176 -13.01 22.06 -43.24
CA CYS A 176 -14.19 22.90 -43.38
C CYS A 176 -15.42 22.08 -43.80
N PRO A 177 -16.63 22.34 -43.26
CA PRO A 177 -16.94 23.33 -42.23
C PRO A 177 -16.46 22.93 -40.83
N VAL A 178 -16.15 23.91 -39.98
CA VAL A 178 -15.77 23.69 -38.56
C VAL A 178 -16.95 23.11 -37.77
N GLU A 179 -16.66 22.42 -36.64
CA GLU A 179 -17.59 21.56 -35.87
C GLU A 179 -18.91 22.21 -35.41
N ASP A 180 -19.00 23.54 -35.31
CA ASP A 180 -20.07 24.26 -34.57
C ASP A 180 -21.52 24.00 -35.04
N GLY A 181 -22.19 24.98 -35.67
CA GLY A 181 -23.60 24.94 -36.03
C GLY A 181 -23.94 23.97 -37.15
N ALA A 182 -22.91 23.36 -37.75
CA ALA A 182 -23.03 22.30 -38.76
C ALA A 182 -23.08 20.89 -38.15
N SER A 183 -22.85 20.73 -36.83
CA SER A 183 -22.93 19.41 -36.19
C SER A 183 -24.37 18.95 -35.98
N VAL A 184 -24.68 17.76 -36.49
CA VAL A 184 -25.94 17.06 -36.21
C VAL A 184 -25.77 16.29 -34.90
N SER A 185 -26.53 16.66 -33.87
CA SER A 185 -26.53 15.95 -32.59
C SER A 185 -27.50 14.78 -32.61
N GLN A 186 -27.07 13.60 -32.17
CA GLN A 186 -27.93 12.43 -32.02
C GLN A 186 -27.74 11.84 -30.61
N PHE A 187 -28.86 11.55 -29.93
CA PHE A 187 -28.87 10.98 -28.59
C PHE A 187 -29.20 9.48 -28.66
N LEU A 188 -28.29 8.65 -28.13
CA LEU A 188 -28.41 7.19 -28.10
C LEU A 188 -28.87 6.69 -26.70
N GLY A 189 -28.91 7.59 -25.71
CA GLY A 189 -29.12 7.28 -24.30
C GLY A 189 -30.49 6.68 -23.94
N THR A 190 -31.49 6.71 -24.82
CA THR A 190 -32.83 6.18 -24.51
C THR A 190 -32.85 4.67 -24.31
N MET A 191 -32.12 3.91 -25.14
CA MET A 191 -32.04 2.44 -25.04
C MET A 191 -30.75 1.95 -24.35
N ALA A 192 -29.76 2.82 -24.20
CA ALA A 192 -28.48 2.49 -23.57
C ALA A 192 -28.58 1.86 -22.16
N PRO A 193 -29.53 2.21 -21.26
CA PRO A 193 -29.70 1.53 -19.96
C PRO A 193 -29.92 0.01 -20.08
N ASN A 194 -30.55 -0.43 -21.17
CA ASN A 194 -30.86 -1.83 -21.45
C ASN A 194 -29.72 -2.57 -22.13
N PHE A 195 -28.61 -1.91 -22.47
CA PHE A 195 -27.44 -2.59 -23.00
C PHE A 195 -26.86 -3.53 -21.95
N THR A 196 -26.42 -4.70 -22.41
CA THR A 196 -25.83 -5.73 -21.57
C THR A 196 -24.32 -5.79 -21.79
N ILE A 197 -23.58 -5.99 -20.71
CA ILE A 197 -22.12 -6.03 -20.71
C ILE A 197 -21.72 -7.37 -20.10
N LEU A 198 -21.11 -8.23 -20.91
CA LEU A 198 -20.46 -9.43 -20.43
C LEU A 198 -19.04 -9.08 -19.99
N ILE A 199 -18.69 -9.35 -18.73
CA ILE A 199 -17.34 -9.20 -18.19
C ILE A 199 -16.81 -10.59 -17.86
N LYS A 200 -15.87 -11.09 -18.67
CA LYS A 200 -15.09 -12.29 -18.35
C LYS A 200 -13.82 -11.84 -17.64
N ASN A 201 -13.63 -12.29 -16.41
CA ASN A 201 -12.42 -12.08 -15.64
C ASN A 201 -11.84 -13.42 -15.17
N SER A 202 -10.55 -13.60 -15.42
CA SER A 202 -9.72 -14.66 -14.83
C SER A 202 -8.67 -14.03 -13.94
N ILE A 203 -8.44 -14.62 -12.76
CA ILE A 203 -7.35 -14.28 -11.84
C ILE A 203 -6.38 -15.45 -11.69
N HIS A 204 -5.11 -15.13 -11.50
CA HIS A 204 -4.05 -16.05 -11.10
C HIS A 204 -3.25 -15.46 -9.94
N TYR A 205 -2.89 -16.32 -8.99
CA TYR A 205 -2.04 -16.05 -7.84
C TYR A 205 -0.77 -16.91 -8.00
N PRO A 206 0.29 -16.38 -8.63
CA PRO A 206 1.50 -17.15 -8.99
C PRO A 206 2.13 -17.87 -7.80
N LYS A 207 2.24 -17.20 -6.64
CA LYS A 207 2.86 -17.75 -5.43
C LYS A 207 2.16 -19.00 -4.89
N PHE A 208 0.85 -19.11 -5.10
CA PHE A 208 0.04 -20.24 -4.63
C PHE A 208 -0.39 -21.20 -5.75
N HIS A 209 0.00 -20.92 -6.99
CA HIS A 209 -0.45 -21.61 -8.21
C HIS A 209 -1.98 -21.77 -8.30
N PHE A 210 -2.73 -20.77 -7.81
CA PHE A 210 -4.18 -20.79 -7.78
C PHE A 210 -4.75 -19.92 -8.90
N SER A 211 -5.74 -20.45 -9.64
CA SER A 211 -6.44 -19.72 -10.70
C SER A 211 -7.94 -19.88 -10.57
N LYS A 212 -8.70 -18.79 -10.77
CA LYS A 212 -10.17 -18.83 -10.79
C LYS A 212 -10.75 -17.82 -11.78
N GLY A 213 -11.94 -18.09 -12.28
CA GLY A 213 -12.71 -17.17 -13.13
C GLY A 213 -14.05 -16.79 -12.51
N ASN A 214 -14.61 -15.66 -12.95
CA ASN A 214 -15.94 -15.21 -12.51
C ASN A 214 -17.12 -15.89 -13.24
N ILE A 215 -16.83 -16.78 -14.19
CA ILE A 215 -17.82 -17.57 -14.93
C ILE A 215 -17.84 -18.97 -14.30
N ALA A 216 -18.98 -19.37 -13.74
CA ALA A 216 -19.16 -20.72 -13.22
C ALA A 216 -19.15 -21.76 -14.35
N ASP A 217 -18.48 -22.89 -14.12
CA ASP A 217 -18.45 -24.03 -15.03
C ASP A 217 -19.78 -24.81 -14.96
N ARG A 218 -20.72 -24.45 -15.85
CA ARG A 218 -22.07 -25.01 -15.94
C ARG A 218 -22.45 -25.24 -17.38
N THR A 219 -22.99 -26.44 -17.67
CA THR A 219 -23.41 -26.87 -19.01
C THR A 219 -24.87 -26.52 -19.36
N ASP A 220 -25.62 -25.96 -18.42
CA ASP A 220 -27.05 -25.62 -18.55
C ASP A 220 -27.35 -24.40 -19.45
N GLY A 221 -26.31 -23.73 -19.95
CA GLY A 221 -26.45 -22.54 -20.80
C GLY A 221 -27.00 -21.31 -20.07
N TYR A 222 -26.82 -21.21 -18.73
CA TYR A 222 -27.28 -20.07 -17.91
C TYR A 222 -26.92 -18.69 -18.51
N LEU A 223 -25.75 -18.57 -19.15
CA LEU A 223 -25.26 -17.38 -19.85
C LEU A 223 -26.21 -16.83 -20.93
N LYS A 224 -27.20 -17.60 -21.40
CA LYS A 224 -28.22 -17.14 -22.36
C LYS A 224 -29.36 -16.32 -21.71
N ARG A 225 -29.56 -16.45 -20.39
CA ARG A 225 -30.73 -15.89 -19.67
C ARG A 225 -30.39 -15.17 -18.37
N CYS A 226 -29.23 -15.41 -17.78
CA CYS A 226 -28.86 -14.79 -16.51
C CYS A 226 -28.68 -13.26 -16.67
N THR A 227 -28.93 -12.53 -15.59
CA THR A 227 -28.50 -11.14 -15.40
C THR A 227 -27.91 -11.07 -14.00
N PHE A 228 -26.80 -10.35 -13.82
CA PHE A 228 -26.12 -10.26 -12.54
C PHE A 228 -27.07 -9.77 -11.44
N HIS A 229 -27.08 -10.51 -10.33
CA HIS A 229 -27.77 -10.11 -9.10
C HIS A 229 -27.01 -10.68 -7.90
N GLU A 230 -26.69 -9.80 -6.94
CA GLU A 230 -25.73 -10.07 -5.86
C GLU A 230 -26.08 -11.28 -4.99
N ALA A 231 -27.37 -11.52 -4.74
CA ALA A 231 -27.84 -12.59 -3.86
C ALA A 231 -28.26 -13.88 -4.57
N SER A 232 -28.60 -13.84 -5.87
CA SER A 232 -29.13 -15.01 -6.61
C SER A 232 -28.19 -15.53 -7.70
N ASP A 233 -27.44 -14.63 -8.35
CA ASP A 233 -26.72 -14.91 -9.60
C ASP A 233 -25.34 -14.23 -9.59
N LEU A 234 -24.61 -14.38 -8.48
CA LEU A 234 -23.27 -13.80 -8.27
C LEU A 234 -22.28 -14.14 -9.40
N TYR A 235 -22.39 -15.36 -9.94
CA TYR A 235 -21.58 -15.89 -11.04
C TYR A 235 -22.12 -15.57 -12.45
N CYS A 236 -23.16 -14.74 -12.59
CA CYS A 236 -23.58 -14.27 -13.90
C CYS A 236 -22.70 -13.09 -14.35
N PRO A 237 -21.90 -13.22 -15.43
CA PRO A 237 -21.00 -12.16 -15.88
C PRO A 237 -21.70 -11.04 -16.66
N ILE A 238 -23.04 -11.02 -16.72
CA ILE A 238 -23.84 -10.15 -17.60
C ILE A 238 -24.54 -9.06 -16.80
N PHE A 239 -24.06 -7.84 -16.94
CA PHE A 239 -24.55 -6.66 -16.24
C PHE A 239 -25.37 -5.78 -17.18
N LYS A 240 -26.48 -5.18 -16.71
CA LYS A 240 -27.15 -4.11 -17.44
C LYS A 240 -26.43 -2.78 -17.19
N LEU A 241 -26.25 -1.97 -18.22
CA LEU A 241 -25.58 -0.68 -18.09
C LEU A 241 -26.33 0.26 -17.13
N GLY A 242 -27.67 0.27 -17.18
CA GLY A 242 -28.48 1.05 -16.24
C GLY A 242 -28.25 0.65 -14.78
N PHE A 243 -28.16 -0.64 -14.49
CA PHE A 243 -27.87 -1.17 -13.14
C PHE A 243 -26.49 -0.74 -12.64
N ILE A 244 -25.46 -0.75 -13.50
CA ILE A 244 -24.11 -0.28 -13.15
C ILE A 244 -24.13 1.20 -12.73
N VAL A 245 -24.84 2.04 -13.49
CA VAL A 245 -24.92 3.48 -13.24
C VAL A 245 -25.76 3.79 -11.98
N GLU A 246 -26.88 3.09 -11.80
CA GLU A 246 -27.72 3.19 -10.60
C GLU A 246 -26.96 2.77 -9.34
N LYS A 247 -26.24 1.63 -9.38
CA LYS A 247 -25.41 1.16 -8.27
C LYS A 247 -24.18 2.05 -7.99
N ALA A 248 -23.71 2.81 -8.98
CA ALA A 248 -22.72 3.86 -8.79
C ALA A 248 -23.29 5.16 -8.19
N GLY A 249 -24.61 5.25 -7.96
CA GLY A 249 -25.28 6.40 -7.35
C GLY A 249 -25.56 7.56 -8.31
N GLU A 250 -25.62 7.31 -9.61
CA GLU A 250 -25.71 8.35 -10.64
C GLU A 250 -27.00 8.31 -11.47
N SER A 251 -27.43 9.47 -11.96
CA SER A 251 -28.56 9.59 -12.89
C SER A 251 -28.11 9.22 -14.30
N PHE A 252 -28.71 8.18 -14.89
CA PHE A 252 -28.35 7.73 -16.24
C PHE A 252 -28.51 8.85 -17.28
N THR A 253 -29.61 9.61 -17.23
CA THR A 253 -29.90 10.67 -18.20
C THR A 253 -28.85 11.78 -18.15
N GLU A 254 -28.46 12.24 -16.96
CA GLU A 254 -27.41 13.27 -16.82
C GLU A 254 -26.05 12.76 -17.33
N LEU A 255 -25.71 11.53 -16.95
CA LEU A 255 -24.46 10.88 -17.34
C LEU A 255 -24.40 10.62 -18.86
N ALA A 256 -25.52 10.28 -19.49
CA ALA A 256 -25.63 10.10 -20.95
C ALA A 256 -25.53 11.42 -21.73
N HIS A 257 -25.89 12.56 -21.14
CA HIS A 257 -25.73 13.87 -21.79
C HIS A 257 -24.30 14.41 -21.72
N LYS A 258 -23.64 14.32 -20.56
CA LYS A 258 -22.29 14.87 -20.34
C LYS A 258 -21.17 13.86 -20.61
N GLY A 259 -21.49 12.57 -20.58
CA GLY A 259 -20.51 11.50 -20.41
C GLY A 259 -19.95 11.44 -18.99
N GLY A 260 -19.22 10.37 -18.69
CA GLY A 260 -18.46 10.21 -17.44
C GLY A 260 -17.71 8.88 -17.41
N VAL A 261 -17.08 8.57 -16.28
CA VAL A 261 -16.25 7.39 -16.09
C VAL A 261 -16.74 6.59 -14.89
N ILE A 262 -17.14 5.34 -15.10
CA ILE A 262 -17.62 4.42 -14.05
C ILE A 262 -16.62 3.28 -13.87
N GLY A 263 -16.22 3.03 -12.63
CA GLY A 263 -15.40 1.89 -12.24
C GLY A 263 -16.28 0.70 -11.87
N VAL A 264 -16.00 -0.45 -12.48
CA VAL A 264 -16.50 -1.76 -12.05
C VAL A 264 -15.38 -2.46 -11.31
N ILE A 265 -15.45 -2.49 -9.98
CA ILE A 265 -14.40 -3.07 -9.15
C ILE A 265 -14.78 -4.51 -8.79
N ILE A 266 -13.91 -5.45 -9.14
CA ILE A 266 -14.02 -6.87 -8.82
C ILE A 266 -12.97 -7.17 -7.75
N ASN A 267 -13.40 -7.47 -6.52
CA ASN A 267 -12.52 -7.84 -5.43
C ASN A 267 -12.52 -9.36 -5.21
N TRP A 268 -11.33 -9.96 -5.22
CA TRP A 268 -11.08 -11.37 -4.93
C TRP A 268 -10.28 -11.50 -3.63
N ASP A 269 -10.98 -11.44 -2.50
CA ASP A 269 -10.43 -11.68 -1.17
C ASP A 269 -10.65 -13.17 -0.82
N CYS A 270 -9.59 -13.97 -0.95
CA CYS A 270 -9.67 -15.43 -1.00
C CYS A 270 -8.80 -16.11 0.06
N ASP A 271 -9.46 -16.86 0.94
CA ASP A 271 -8.81 -17.76 1.88
C ASP A 271 -8.59 -19.13 1.21
N LEU A 272 -7.34 -19.46 0.90
CA LEU A 272 -6.94 -20.70 0.22
C LEU A 272 -6.72 -21.87 1.18
N ASP A 273 -6.97 -21.69 2.48
CA ASP A 273 -7.12 -22.81 3.42
C ASP A 273 -8.56 -23.38 3.38
N LEU A 274 -9.51 -22.60 2.85
CA LEU A 274 -10.87 -23.05 2.56
C LEU A 274 -10.97 -23.66 1.16
N PRO A 275 -12.02 -24.45 0.86
CA PRO A 275 -12.27 -24.95 -0.48
C PRO A 275 -12.39 -23.82 -1.49
N ALA A 276 -11.93 -24.06 -2.72
CA ALA A 276 -11.93 -23.07 -3.81
C ALA A 276 -13.32 -22.49 -4.14
N SER A 277 -14.42 -23.11 -3.68
CA SER A 277 -15.79 -22.58 -3.77
C SER A 277 -16.00 -21.29 -2.97
N GLU A 278 -15.30 -21.10 -1.84
CA GLU A 278 -15.48 -19.94 -0.95
C GLU A 278 -14.83 -18.66 -1.48
N CYS A 279 -13.81 -18.80 -2.34
CA CYS A 279 -13.16 -17.69 -3.06
C CYS A 279 -14.12 -17.11 -4.13
N ASN A 280 -14.96 -16.15 -3.75
CA ASN A 280 -16.02 -15.59 -4.60
C ASN A 280 -15.72 -14.13 -5.01
N PRO A 281 -16.04 -13.71 -6.24
CA PRO A 281 -15.86 -12.32 -6.67
C PRO A 281 -16.88 -11.40 -5.99
N LYS A 282 -16.43 -10.28 -5.42
CA LYS A 282 -17.30 -9.22 -4.89
C LYS A 282 -17.28 -8.04 -5.85
N TYR A 283 -18.46 -7.66 -6.36
CA TYR A 283 -18.63 -6.56 -7.31
C TYR A 283 -19.02 -5.26 -6.60
N SER A 284 -18.40 -4.15 -6.97
CA SER A 284 -18.81 -2.82 -6.54
C SER A 284 -18.68 -1.81 -7.69
N PHE A 285 -19.50 -0.76 -7.64
CA PHE A 285 -19.66 0.20 -8.72
C PHE A 285 -19.51 1.61 -8.15
N ARG A 286 -18.71 2.46 -8.80
CA ARG A 286 -18.52 3.86 -8.38
C ARG A 286 -18.15 4.75 -9.55
N ARG A 287 -18.48 6.03 -9.48
CA ARG A 287 -17.93 7.02 -10.41
C ARG A 287 -16.45 7.28 -10.13
N LEU A 288 -15.66 7.46 -11.20
CA LEU A 288 -14.22 7.74 -11.13
C LEU A 288 -13.89 9.20 -11.49
N ASP A 289 -14.69 9.86 -12.34
CA ASP A 289 -14.49 11.26 -12.71
C ASP A 289 -15.13 12.24 -11.70
N PRO A 290 -14.51 13.42 -11.47
CA PRO A 290 -14.99 14.38 -10.48
C PRO A 290 -16.21 15.17 -10.98
N LYS A 291 -17.42 14.70 -10.64
CA LYS A 291 -18.73 15.29 -11.00
C LYS A 291 -18.84 16.82 -10.90
N HIS A 292 -18.17 17.42 -9.91
CA HIS A 292 -18.34 18.83 -9.53
C HIS A 292 -17.26 19.79 -10.04
N VAL A 293 -16.28 19.33 -10.84
CA VAL A 293 -15.23 20.20 -11.39
C VAL A 293 -15.70 20.81 -12.73
N PRO A 294 -15.93 22.14 -12.83
CA PRO A 294 -16.50 22.74 -14.03
C PRO A 294 -15.64 22.56 -15.29
N ALA A 295 -14.30 22.51 -15.12
CA ALA A 295 -13.34 22.38 -16.20
C ALA A 295 -13.41 21.03 -16.95
N SER A 296 -13.99 19.98 -16.35
CA SER A 296 -14.07 18.65 -16.95
C SER A 296 -15.31 17.88 -16.46
N SER A 297 -16.50 18.48 -16.61
CA SER A 297 -17.75 17.94 -16.03
C SER A 297 -18.32 16.66 -16.66
N GLY A 298 -17.53 15.93 -17.45
CA GLY A 298 -17.93 14.70 -18.15
C GLY A 298 -16.85 14.16 -19.09
N TYR A 299 -17.18 13.11 -19.85
CA TYR A 299 -16.24 12.41 -20.74
C TYR A 299 -16.67 12.51 -22.21
N ASN A 300 -15.77 13.04 -23.04
CA ASN A 300 -15.95 13.11 -24.49
C ASN A 300 -14.61 12.93 -25.23
N PHE A 301 -14.68 12.47 -26.47
CA PHE A 301 -13.54 12.34 -27.38
C PHE A 301 -13.96 12.60 -28.82
N ARG A 302 -12.99 12.88 -29.69
CA ARG A 302 -13.21 13.13 -31.13
C ARG A 302 -12.50 12.09 -31.97
N PHE A 303 -13.15 11.65 -33.04
CA PHE A 303 -12.56 10.79 -34.07
C PHE A 303 -13.15 11.14 -35.43
N ALA A 304 -12.48 10.74 -36.52
CA ALA A 304 -12.94 11.03 -37.87
C ALA A 304 -13.05 9.75 -38.71
N LYS A 305 -14.14 9.63 -39.47
CA LYS A 305 -14.32 8.60 -40.52
C LYS A 305 -13.91 9.23 -41.85
N TYR A 306 -12.79 8.81 -42.44
CA TYR A 306 -12.26 9.32 -43.71
C TYR A 306 -12.80 8.54 -44.91
N TYR A 307 -13.06 9.24 -46.02
CA TYR A 307 -13.52 8.69 -47.29
C TYR A 307 -13.11 9.62 -48.45
N LYS A 308 -13.45 9.27 -49.70
CA LYS A 308 -13.20 10.11 -50.88
C LYS A 308 -14.48 10.34 -51.67
N ILE A 309 -14.73 11.57 -52.09
CA ILE A 309 -15.80 11.95 -53.01
C ILE A 309 -15.13 12.64 -54.21
N ASN A 310 -15.38 12.15 -55.43
CA ASN A 310 -14.84 12.73 -56.67
C ASN A 310 -13.32 12.97 -56.65
N GLY A 311 -12.56 12.04 -56.05
CA GLY A 311 -11.10 12.13 -55.86
C GLY A 311 -10.66 12.96 -54.65
N THR A 312 -11.49 13.89 -54.18
CA THR A 312 -11.23 14.74 -53.01
C THR A 312 -11.35 13.94 -51.71
N THR A 313 -10.37 14.07 -50.83
CA THR A 313 -10.40 13.46 -49.49
C THR A 313 -11.38 14.23 -48.59
N THR A 314 -12.34 13.51 -48.04
CA THR A 314 -13.41 14.04 -47.19
C THR A 314 -13.42 13.25 -45.87
N ARG A 315 -13.92 13.86 -44.79
CA ARG A 315 -14.15 13.15 -43.53
C ARG A 315 -15.49 13.53 -42.90
N THR A 316 -16.04 12.63 -42.10
CA THR A 316 -17.05 12.98 -41.10
C THR A 316 -16.34 13.03 -39.75
N LEU A 317 -16.29 14.21 -39.13
CA LEU A 317 -15.80 14.39 -37.77
C LEU A 317 -16.93 14.03 -36.80
N ILE A 318 -16.63 13.18 -35.82
CA ILE A 318 -17.58 12.74 -34.80
C ILE A 318 -16.98 13.07 -33.44
N LYS A 319 -17.70 13.90 -32.69
CA LYS A 319 -17.46 14.10 -31.26
C LYS A 319 -18.45 13.24 -30.50
N ALA A 320 -17.91 12.33 -29.71
CA ALA A 320 -18.69 11.36 -28.95
C ALA A 320 -18.61 11.68 -27.46
N TYR A 321 -19.76 11.69 -26.82
CA TYR A 321 -19.93 11.71 -25.36
C TYR A 321 -20.40 10.32 -24.95
N GLY A 322 -19.87 9.81 -23.84
CA GLY A 322 -20.07 8.41 -23.50
C GLY A 322 -19.80 8.09 -22.04
N ILE A 323 -20.19 6.88 -21.67
CA ILE A 323 -19.84 6.29 -20.38
C ILE A 323 -18.62 5.40 -20.64
N ARG A 324 -17.46 5.83 -20.14
CA ARG A 324 -16.26 4.99 -20.09
C ARG A 324 -16.37 4.08 -18.88
N ILE A 325 -16.11 2.79 -19.08
CA ILE A 325 -16.13 1.76 -18.05
C ILE A 325 -14.73 1.21 -17.89
N ASP A 326 -14.23 1.33 -16.66
CA ASP A 326 -12.93 0.80 -16.25
C ASP A 326 -13.19 -0.38 -15.31
N VAL A 327 -12.92 -1.60 -15.78
CA VAL A 327 -13.00 -2.82 -15.00
C VAL A 327 -11.68 -2.97 -14.23
N ILE A 328 -11.74 -2.82 -12.91
CA ILE A 328 -10.58 -2.82 -12.03
C ILE A 328 -10.64 -4.08 -11.17
N VAL A 329 -9.62 -4.92 -11.26
CA VAL A 329 -9.52 -6.15 -10.47
C VAL A 329 -8.54 -5.92 -9.33
N HIS A 330 -9.00 -6.22 -8.11
CA HIS A 330 -8.20 -6.23 -6.91
C HIS A 330 -8.40 -7.56 -6.18
N GLY A 331 -7.50 -7.88 -5.27
CA GLY A 331 -7.62 -9.10 -4.47
C GLY A 331 -6.39 -9.37 -3.63
N GLN A 332 -6.59 -10.25 -2.67
CA GLN A 332 -5.55 -10.89 -1.88
C GLN A 332 -5.87 -12.38 -1.75
N ALA A 333 -4.85 -13.22 -1.83
CA ALA A 333 -4.94 -14.62 -1.47
C ALA A 333 -4.14 -14.86 -0.20
N GLY A 334 -4.73 -15.54 0.78
CA GLY A 334 -4.04 -16.00 1.99
C GLY A 334 -4.00 -17.52 2.04
N LYS A 335 -2.86 -18.12 2.40
CA LYS A 335 -2.71 -19.57 2.60
C LYS A 335 -1.81 -19.86 3.79
N PHE A 336 -2.14 -20.86 4.60
CA PHE A 336 -1.37 -21.28 5.77
C PHE A 336 0.11 -21.48 5.41
N SER A 337 0.99 -20.85 6.19
CA SER A 337 2.44 -20.98 6.04
C SER A 337 3.10 -21.06 7.41
N LEU A 338 4.03 -21.99 7.56
CA LEU A 338 4.67 -22.27 8.84
C LEU A 338 5.56 -21.11 9.31
N ILE A 339 6.18 -20.38 8.38
CA ILE A 339 7.12 -19.28 8.67
C ILE A 339 6.42 -18.12 9.40
N PRO A 340 5.37 -17.46 8.86
CA PRO A 340 4.68 -16.39 9.57
C PRO A 340 4.00 -16.89 10.85
N THR A 341 3.52 -18.14 10.89
CA THR A 341 2.98 -18.76 12.10
C THR A 341 4.01 -18.80 13.24
N ILE A 342 5.24 -19.27 12.97
CA ILE A 342 6.31 -19.33 13.98
C ILE A 342 6.73 -17.93 14.44
N ILE A 343 6.88 -16.98 13.51
CA ILE A 343 7.27 -15.59 13.83
C ILE A 343 6.23 -14.92 14.75
N ASN A 344 4.94 -15.05 14.42
CA ASN A 344 3.88 -14.48 15.24
C ASN A 344 3.72 -15.19 16.60
N LEU A 345 3.97 -16.50 16.67
CA LEU A 345 4.01 -17.23 17.95
C LEU A 345 5.19 -16.78 18.83
N ALA A 346 6.39 -16.61 18.26
CA ALA A 346 7.56 -16.09 18.98
C ALA A 346 7.34 -14.65 19.47
N THR A 347 6.68 -13.81 18.66
CA THR A 347 6.29 -12.45 19.04
C THR A 347 5.26 -12.46 20.17
N ALA A 348 4.27 -13.35 20.13
CA ALA A 348 3.29 -13.52 21.20
C ALA A 348 3.94 -13.94 22.53
N LEU A 349 4.80 -14.96 22.50
CA LEU A 349 5.52 -15.45 23.68
C LEU A 349 6.43 -14.38 24.30
N THR A 350 7.16 -13.63 23.47
CA THR A 350 7.99 -12.50 23.92
C THR A 350 7.14 -11.39 24.55
N SER A 351 5.98 -11.08 23.95
CA SER A 351 5.07 -10.02 24.40
C SER A 351 4.44 -10.30 25.77
N VAL A 352 4.22 -11.57 26.14
CA VAL A 352 3.79 -11.96 27.50
C VAL A 352 4.78 -11.48 28.57
N GLY A 353 6.06 -11.32 28.23
CA GLY A 353 7.08 -10.76 29.11
C GLY A 353 6.83 -9.31 29.54
N VAL A 354 6.14 -8.49 28.72
CA VAL A 354 5.78 -7.09 29.03
C VAL A 354 4.93 -7.01 30.30
N GLY A 355 4.08 -8.00 30.55
CA GLY A 355 3.29 -8.08 31.78
C GLY A 355 4.13 -8.17 33.05
N SER A 356 5.35 -8.71 32.97
CA SER A 356 6.27 -8.78 34.12
C SER A 356 6.89 -7.43 34.45
N PHE A 357 7.31 -6.65 33.44
CA PHE A 357 7.79 -5.27 33.60
C PHE A 357 6.69 -4.36 34.18
N LEU A 358 5.46 -4.46 33.65
CA LEU A 358 4.33 -3.67 34.16
C LEU A 358 4.01 -4.01 35.62
N CYS A 359 3.96 -5.30 35.97
CA CYS A 359 3.70 -5.72 37.34
C CYS A 359 4.83 -5.36 38.31
N ASP A 360 6.09 -5.39 37.87
CA ASP A 360 7.23 -4.95 38.66
C ASP A 360 7.20 -3.44 38.93
N TRP A 361 6.90 -2.63 37.91
CA TRP A 361 6.73 -1.19 38.06
C TRP A 361 5.59 -0.84 39.02
N ILE A 362 4.44 -1.52 38.91
CA ILE A 362 3.31 -1.35 39.82
C ILE A 362 3.67 -1.77 41.25
N LEU A 363 4.43 -2.87 41.41
CA LEU A 363 4.86 -3.34 42.72
C LEU A 363 5.82 -2.33 43.37
N LEU A 364 6.85 -1.90 42.64
CA LEU A 364 7.85 -0.95 43.13
C LEU A 364 7.26 0.43 43.43
N THR A 365 6.30 0.90 42.63
CA THR A 365 5.69 2.23 42.78
C THR A 365 4.59 2.27 43.84
N PHE A 366 3.65 1.31 43.83
CA PHE A 366 2.44 1.39 44.66
C PHE A 366 2.39 0.38 45.83
N MET A 367 3.14 -0.72 45.76
CA MET A 367 3.03 -1.83 46.72
C MET A 367 4.28 -2.05 47.58
N ASN A 368 5.36 -1.30 47.39
CA ASN A 368 6.64 -1.45 48.09
C ASN A 368 6.63 -0.89 49.53
N LYS A 369 5.56 -1.16 50.29
CA LYS A 369 5.46 -0.78 51.70
C LYS A 369 6.63 -1.39 52.49
N ASN A 370 7.26 -0.56 53.32
CA ASN A 370 8.45 -0.87 54.12
C ASN A 370 9.68 -1.38 53.32
N LYS A 371 9.77 -1.08 52.02
CA LYS A 371 10.89 -1.48 51.13
C LYS A 371 11.17 -3.00 51.06
N VAL A 372 10.26 -3.85 51.59
CA VAL A 372 10.48 -5.30 51.76
C VAL A 372 10.70 -6.02 50.44
N TYR A 373 10.07 -5.56 49.35
CA TYR A 373 10.32 -6.13 48.03
C TYR A 373 11.64 -5.66 47.45
N SER A 374 11.93 -4.35 47.51
CA SER A 374 13.21 -3.81 47.03
C SER A 374 14.44 -4.43 47.72
N HIS A 375 14.38 -4.69 49.04
CA HIS A 375 15.45 -5.37 49.77
C HIS A 375 15.61 -6.85 49.42
N LYS A 376 14.61 -7.49 48.80
CA LYS A 376 14.71 -8.87 48.30
C LYS A 376 15.11 -8.94 46.82
N LYS A 377 14.84 -7.88 46.05
CA LYS A 377 15.12 -7.79 44.61
C LYS A 377 16.49 -7.21 44.29
N PHE A 378 16.95 -6.23 45.06
CA PHE A 378 18.15 -5.47 44.76
C PHE A 378 19.17 -5.60 45.90
N ASP A 379 20.19 -6.42 45.67
CA ASP A 379 21.37 -6.45 46.53
C ASP A 379 22.25 -5.22 46.22
N LYS A 380 22.46 -4.36 47.22
CA LYS A 380 23.33 -3.20 47.09
C LYS A 380 24.79 -3.64 47.18
N VAL A 381 25.47 -3.72 46.04
CA VAL A 381 26.91 -3.94 45.98
C VAL A 381 27.63 -2.59 46.12
N CYS A 382 28.19 -2.32 47.31
CA CYS A 382 29.19 -1.29 47.45
C CYS A 382 30.53 -1.86 46.97
N THR A 383 31.04 -1.40 45.82
CA THR A 383 32.44 -1.63 45.48
C THR A 383 33.30 -1.01 46.58
N PRO A 384 34.26 -1.75 47.17
CA PRO A 384 35.10 -1.19 48.22
C PRO A 384 35.86 0.01 47.64
N SER A 385 35.61 1.18 48.20
CA SER A 385 36.35 2.40 47.91
C SER A 385 37.78 2.17 48.38
N HIS A 386 38.66 1.74 47.46
CA HIS A 386 40.07 1.54 47.78
C HIS A 386 40.62 2.87 48.32
N PRO A 387 41.17 2.92 49.54
CA PRO A 387 41.78 4.15 50.04
C PRO A 387 42.87 4.57 49.06
N SER A 388 42.79 5.81 48.60
CA SER A 388 43.81 6.43 47.75
C SER A 388 45.13 6.50 48.53
N GLY A 389 45.96 5.47 48.39
CA GLY A 389 47.18 5.31 49.19
C GLY A 389 47.92 3.99 48.96
N SER A 390 47.22 2.89 48.70
CA SER A 390 47.86 1.62 48.31
C SER A 390 47.69 1.34 46.81
N TRP A 391 48.75 1.64 46.04
CA TRP A 391 48.96 0.92 44.77
C TRP A 391 48.91 -0.58 45.05
N PRO A 392 48.21 -1.40 44.23
CA PRO A 392 48.26 -2.83 44.41
C PRO A 392 49.72 -3.27 44.25
N VAL A 393 50.33 -3.83 45.29
CA VAL A 393 51.71 -4.34 45.25
C VAL A 393 51.85 -5.44 44.17
N THR A 394 50.73 -6.06 43.80
CA THR A 394 50.55 -6.92 42.63
C THR A 394 50.65 -6.19 41.28
N LEU A 395 50.14 -4.96 41.12
CA LEU A 395 50.39 -4.15 39.91
C LEU A 395 51.81 -3.57 39.90
N ALA A 396 52.33 -3.09 41.03
CA ALA A 396 53.68 -2.54 41.10
C ALA A 396 54.76 -3.61 40.80
N ARG A 397 54.56 -4.86 41.22
CA ARG A 397 55.40 -6.01 40.81
C ARG A 397 55.24 -6.42 39.34
N VAL A 398 54.11 -6.12 38.71
CA VAL A 398 53.88 -6.33 37.27
C VAL A 398 54.45 -5.16 36.43
N LEU A 399 54.68 -4.00 37.04
CA LEU A 399 55.18 -2.78 36.40
C LEU A 399 56.63 -2.39 36.78
N GLY A 400 57.29 -3.15 37.65
CA GLY A 400 58.74 -3.03 37.89
C GLY A 400 59.21 -1.80 38.67
N GLN A 401 58.39 -1.24 39.56
CA GLN A 401 58.73 -0.02 40.33
C GLN A 401 58.63 -0.24 41.85
N ALA A 402 59.54 0.38 42.60
CA ALA A 402 59.69 0.20 44.05
C ALA A 402 59.02 1.33 44.87
N PRO A 403 58.30 1.04 45.97
CA PRO A 403 57.65 2.04 46.83
C PRO A 403 58.57 2.57 47.97
N PRO A 404 58.37 3.80 48.47
CA PRO A 404 59.16 4.42 49.56
C PRO A 404 58.61 4.12 50.97
N GLU A 405 59.44 4.28 52.01
CA GLU A 405 59.10 4.01 53.44
C GLU A 405 58.47 5.20 54.21
N PRO A 406 57.60 4.93 55.24
CA PRO A 406 57.01 5.95 56.12
C PRO A 406 57.61 5.98 57.57
N GLY A 407 57.55 7.16 58.23
CA GLY A 407 58.09 7.40 59.58
C GLY A 407 57.08 7.47 60.75
N HIS A 408 57.58 7.39 61.99
CA HIS A 408 56.84 7.25 63.27
C HIS A 408 56.42 8.57 63.99
N ARG A 409 55.30 8.53 64.77
CA ARG A 409 55.23 8.96 66.20
C ARG A 409 53.91 8.57 66.92
N SER A 410 53.83 8.71 68.25
CA SER A 410 53.02 7.89 69.19
C SER A 410 51.95 8.61 70.06
N GLU A 411 51.29 7.85 70.95
CA GLU A 411 50.07 8.05 71.80
C GLU A 411 50.09 9.05 73.00
N ASP A 412 48.88 9.46 73.48
CA ASP A 412 48.39 9.59 74.90
C ASP A 412 47.07 10.45 75.01
N GLN A 413 46.18 10.44 76.05
CA GLN A 413 45.67 9.39 76.97
C GLN A 413 44.37 9.81 77.77
N HIS A 414 43.47 8.84 78.08
CA HIS A 414 42.57 8.70 79.27
C HIS A 414 41.35 9.65 79.63
N PRO A 415 40.35 9.21 80.49
CA PRO A 415 38.90 9.44 80.25
C PRO A 415 37.97 9.61 81.51
N SER A 416 36.62 9.50 81.34
CA SER A 416 35.62 8.75 82.19
C SER A 416 34.27 9.47 82.48
N PRO A 417 33.09 8.76 82.39
CA PRO A 417 31.72 9.30 82.63
C PRO A 417 31.04 8.68 83.89
N PRO A 418 29.72 8.91 84.21
CA PRO A 418 28.63 8.07 83.65
C PRO A 418 27.15 8.61 83.67
N SER A 419 26.23 7.77 83.14
CA SER A 419 24.78 7.60 83.47
C SER A 419 23.67 8.50 82.87
N GLY A 420 22.72 7.89 82.15
CA GLY A 420 21.39 8.47 81.81
C GLY A 420 20.79 8.16 80.42
N GLN A 421 20.01 7.07 80.31
CA GLN A 421 18.99 6.73 79.27
C GLN A 421 19.33 6.60 77.76
N GLU A 422 19.19 5.35 77.28
CA GLU A 422 18.54 4.84 76.05
C GLU A 422 18.84 5.39 74.63
N GLY A 423 19.04 4.44 73.69
CA GLY A 423 18.64 4.61 72.27
C GLY A 423 19.76 4.77 71.24
N GLN A 424 20.47 3.69 70.91
CA GLN A 424 21.59 3.66 69.95
C GLN A 424 21.31 4.35 68.59
N GLN A 425 22.19 5.28 68.23
CA GLN A 425 22.38 5.79 66.86
C GLN A 425 23.17 4.79 66.00
N GLY A 426 22.87 4.73 64.70
CA GLY A 426 23.55 3.82 63.76
C GLY A 426 23.53 4.33 62.32
N ALA A 427 24.52 5.16 61.97
CA ALA A 427 24.97 5.55 60.63
C ALA A 427 23.92 5.62 59.49
N GLU A 428 23.37 6.81 59.26
CA GLU A 428 22.49 7.09 58.13
C GLU A 428 23.28 7.31 56.83
N CYS A 429 23.10 6.43 55.84
CA CYS A 429 23.72 6.55 54.52
C CYS A 429 22.67 7.04 53.50
N GLY A 430 22.64 8.36 53.28
CA GLY A 430 21.64 9.05 52.44
C GLY A 430 21.70 8.65 50.95
N PRO A 431 20.57 8.69 50.22
CA PRO A 431 20.52 8.28 48.82
C PRO A 431 20.92 9.43 47.88
N ALA A 432 22.16 9.42 47.40
CA ALA A 432 22.58 10.19 46.25
C ALA A 432 22.87 9.26 45.06
N PHE A 433 22.18 9.51 43.95
CA PHE A 433 22.55 9.37 42.53
C PHE A 433 21.33 8.93 41.68
N PRO A 434 21.01 9.65 40.59
CA PRO A 434 19.91 9.31 39.69
C PRO A 434 20.30 8.11 38.79
N PRO A 435 19.32 7.43 38.17
CA PRO A 435 19.60 6.29 37.30
C PRO A 435 20.41 6.69 36.07
N LEU A 436 21.54 6.02 35.86
CA LEU A 436 22.34 6.12 34.64
C LEU A 436 21.50 5.72 33.42
N ARG A 437 21.48 6.59 32.40
CA ARG A 437 20.88 6.29 31.09
C ARG A 437 21.59 5.09 30.45
N PRO A 438 20.86 4.13 29.85
CA PRO A 438 21.46 3.21 28.89
C PRO A 438 21.96 3.99 27.68
N CYS A 439 23.15 3.68 27.18
CA CYS A 439 23.64 4.23 25.92
C CYS A 439 22.72 3.80 24.76
N PRO A 440 22.48 4.66 23.76
CA PRO A 440 21.75 4.25 22.57
C PRO A 440 22.61 3.26 21.78
N ILE A 441 22.11 2.04 21.60
CA ILE A 441 22.62 1.16 20.54
C ILE A 441 22.07 1.72 19.24
N SER A 442 22.97 2.25 18.41
CA SER A 442 22.65 2.71 17.06
C SER A 442 22.22 1.53 16.18
N ALA A 443 20.91 1.29 16.10
CA ALA A 443 20.36 0.50 15.01
C ALA A 443 20.46 1.31 13.71
N PRO A 444 20.90 0.73 12.58
CA PRO A 444 20.88 1.42 11.29
C PRO A 444 19.43 1.69 10.88
N SER A 445 19.11 2.93 10.55
CA SER A 445 17.88 3.24 9.84
C SER A 445 18.03 2.81 8.39
N GLU A 446 17.61 1.59 8.05
CA GLU A 446 17.36 1.22 6.64
C GLU A 446 16.12 1.96 6.13
N GLN A 447 16.33 3.19 5.66
CA GLN A 447 15.44 3.80 4.69
C GLN A 447 15.67 3.10 3.34
N MET A 448 14.91 2.03 3.08
CA MET A 448 14.66 1.60 1.69
C MET A 448 13.80 2.66 1.02
N VAL A 449 14.46 3.64 0.39
CA VAL A 449 13.87 4.49 -0.64
C VAL A 449 14.13 3.79 -1.97
N ASP A 450 13.10 3.12 -2.51
CA ASP A 450 13.13 2.60 -3.86
C ASP A 450 13.33 3.77 -4.85
N THR A 451 14.57 3.90 -5.33
CA THR A 451 14.90 4.75 -6.47
C THR A 451 15.02 3.82 -7.68
N PRO A 452 14.26 4.03 -8.76
CA PRO A 452 14.31 3.13 -9.91
C PRO A 452 15.67 3.21 -10.59
N ALA A 453 16.39 2.09 -10.62
CA ALA A 453 17.65 1.98 -11.33
C ALA A 453 17.39 2.04 -12.84
N SER A 454 17.97 3.04 -13.50
CA SER A 454 17.90 3.27 -14.94
C SER A 454 18.59 2.16 -15.74
N GLU A 455 17.88 1.59 -16.72
CA GLU A 455 18.44 0.70 -17.74
C GLU A 455 19.60 1.35 -18.52
N PRO A 456 20.73 0.64 -18.72
CA PRO A 456 21.65 0.93 -19.81
C PRO A 456 21.20 0.19 -21.08
N ALA A 457 20.79 0.94 -22.09
CA ALA A 457 20.42 0.40 -23.39
C ALA A 457 21.59 -0.35 -24.07
N GLN A 458 21.34 -1.55 -24.61
CA GLN A 458 22.29 -2.16 -25.55
C GLN A 458 21.62 -2.96 -26.69
N ALA A 459 21.70 -2.35 -27.88
CA ALA A 459 21.87 -2.97 -29.19
C ALA A 459 20.93 -4.12 -29.62
N SER A 460 19.94 -3.75 -30.43
CA SER A 460 19.22 -4.63 -31.36
C SER A 460 20.09 -5.17 -32.50
N THR A 461 19.89 -6.44 -32.87
CA THR A 461 19.74 -6.84 -34.29
C THR A 461 18.86 -8.09 -34.43
N PRO A 462 18.07 -8.25 -35.52
CA PRO A 462 16.99 -9.24 -35.59
C PRO A 462 17.17 -10.34 -36.64
N THR A 463 16.68 -11.56 -36.38
CA THR A 463 16.27 -12.48 -37.47
C THR A 463 15.28 -13.59 -37.07
N ASP A 464 14.26 -13.72 -37.93
CA ASP A 464 13.43 -14.89 -38.30
C ASP A 464 12.40 -15.50 -37.30
N PRO A 465 11.08 -15.43 -37.60
CA PRO A 465 10.02 -16.00 -36.77
C PRO A 465 9.43 -17.32 -37.33
N LYS A 466 9.57 -18.44 -36.62
CA LYS A 466 8.78 -19.67 -36.87
C LYS A 466 8.45 -20.47 -35.61
N GLY A 467 7.14 -20.65 -35.38
CA GLY A 467 6.58 -21.89 -34.81
C GLY A 467 5.91 -21.78 -33.44
N LEU A 468 4.75 -22.46 -33.33
CA LEU A 468 3.95 -22.75 -32.12
C LEU A 468 3.40 -21.51 -31.38
N ALA A 469 2.09 -21.20 -31.37
CA ALA A 469 0.86 -22.00 -31.45
C ALA A 469 0.67 -23.00 -30.28
N GLN A 470 -0.48 -22.84 -29.58
CA GLN A 470 -0.93 -23.52 -28.35
C GLN A 470 -0.38 -23.00 -27.01
N LEU A 471 -1.03 -21.96 -26.48
CA LEU A 471 -1.88 -22.06 -25.27
C LEU A 471 -2.91 -20.90 -25.23
#